data_AF-A0A0Q4RSF3-F1
#
_entry.id   AF-A0A0Q4RSF3-F1
#
_cell.length_a   1.000
_cell.length_b   1.000
_cell.length_c   1.000
_cell.angle_alpha   90.00
_cell.angle_beta   90.00
_cell.angle_gamma   90.00
#
_symmetry.space_group_name_H-M   'P 1'
#
loop_
_entity.id
_entity.type
_entity.pdbx_description
1 polymer ?
#
loop_
_entity_poly.entity_id
_entity_poly.type
_entity_poly.pdbx_seq_one_letter_code
_entity_poly.pdbx_strand_id
1 'polypeptide(L)'
;MPLKTRIQELKAQLPKEHQELSHYVEHALQALENFETEHRRFAAAQAVAGVRISGAEEIVFYDTIAKIKEELVNTLHKTVEDYVHKGDKNWNKNFKDGID
;
A
#
# COMPACT_ATOMS: atom_id res chain seq x y z
N MET A 1 -6.89 -1.51 12.31
CA MET A 1 -6.92 -2.89 11.78
C MET A 1 -5.65 -3.09 10.93
N PRO A 2 -4.98 -4.25 10.96
CA PRO A 2 -3.79 -4.48 10.15
C PRO A 2 -4.08 -4.35 8.64
N LEU A 3 -3.18 -3.72 7.87
CA LEU A 3 -3.36 -3.50 6.43
C LEU A 3 -3.65 -4.80 5.67
N LYS A 4 -3.00 -5.90 6.07
CA LYS A 4 -3.22 -7.24 5.49
C LYS A 4 -4.66 -7.73 5.66
N THR A 5 -5.28 -7.49 6.82
CA THR A 5 -6.69 -7.86 7.05
C THR A 5 -7.61 -7.05 6.15
N ARG A 6 -7.37 -5.75 6.02
CA ARG A 6 -8.14 -4.86 5.16
C ARG A 6 -8.06 -5.27 3.69
N ILE A 7 -6.88 -5.68 3.21
CA ILE A 7 -6.74 -6.19 1.82
C ILE A 7 -7.53 -7.47 1.60
N GLN A 8 -7.54 -8.40 2.56
CA GLN A 8 -8.30 -9.65 2.44
C GLN A 8 -9.82 -9.40 2.39
N GLU A 9 -10.31 -8.43 3.17
CA GLU A 9 -11.72 -8.00 3.11
C GLU A 9 -12.08 -7.36 1.77
N LEU A 10 -11.17 -6.55 1.20
CA LEU A 10 -11.34 -5.95 -0.12
C LEU A 10 -11.28 -7.00 -1.24
N LYS A 11 -10.38 -7.97 -1.14
CA LYS A 11 -10.25 -9.09 -2.07
C LYS A 11 -11.52 -9.91 -2.15
N ALA A 12 -12.20 -10.14 -1.03
CA ALA A 12 -13.44 -10.91 -0.97
C ALA A 12 -14.61 -10.22 -1.70
N GLN A 13 -14.54 -8.91 -1.93
CA GLN A 13 -15.54 -8.12 -2.65
C GLN A 13 -15.31 -8.10 -4.16
N LEU A 14 -14.11 -8.49 -4.62
CA LEU A 14 -13.78 -8.55 -6.05
C LEU A 14 -14.18 -9.89 -6.67
N PRO A 15 -14.62 -9.90 -7.93
CA PRO A 15 -14.70 -11.10 -8.75
C PRO A 15 -13.35 -11.82 -8.80
N LYS A 16 -13.36 -13.15 -8.97
CA LYS A 16 -12.13 -13.96 -8.99
C LYS A 16 -11.15 -13.48 -10.06
N GLU A 17 -11.66 -13.00 -11.19
CA GLU A 17 -10.89 -12.52 -12.33
C GLU A 17 -10.20 -11.18 -12.09
N HIS A 18 -10.46 -10.52 -10.95
CA HIS A 18 -9.89 -9.24 -10.56
C HIS A 18 -9.12 -9.28 -9.22
N GLN A 19 -8.99 -10.46 -8.61
CA GLN A 19 -8.28 -10.63 -7.34
C GLN A 19 -6.77 -10.38 -7.46
N GLU A 20 -6.22 -10.39 -8.67
CA GLU A 20 -4.83 -10.01 -8.97
C GLU A 20 -4.51 -8.57 -8.54
N LEU A 21 -5.50 -7.66 -8.53
CA LEU A 21 -5.33 -6.29 -8.03
C LEU A 21 -5.00 -6.29 -6.53
N SER A 22 -5.68 -7.14 -5.75
CA SER A 22 -5.38 -7.30 -4.33
C SER A 22 -3.99 -7.90 -4.13
N HIS A 23 -3.64 -8.92 -4.93
CA HIS A 23 -2.32 -9.54 -4.88
C HIS A 23 -1.18 -8.58 -5.23
N TYR A 24 -1.39 -7.70 -6.21
CA TYR A 24 -0.43 -6.66 -6.54
C TYR A 24 -0.16 -5.75 -5.32
N VAL A 25 -1.21 -5.31 -4.63
CA VAL A 25 -1.07 -4.48 -3.43
C VAL A 25 -0.39 -5.25 -2.29
N GLU A 26 -0.68 -6.55 -2.10
CA GLU A 26 0.04 -7.39 -1.14
C GLU A 26 1.55 -7.46 -1.46
N HIS A 27 1.92 -7.68 -2.72
CA HIS A 27 3.31 -7.71 -3.14
C HIS A 27 4.00 -6.35 -2.96
N ALA A 28 3.31 -5.25 -3.26
CA ALA A 28 3.82 -3.90 -3.06
C ALA A 28 4.09 -3.60 -1.58
N LEU A 29 3.15 -3.97 -0.68
CA LEU A 29 3.37 -3.83 0.76
C LEU A 29 4.56 -4.67 1.24
N GLN A 30 4.69 -5.90 0.75
CA GLN A 30 5.83 -6.76 1.11
C GLN A 30 7.17 -6.18 0.63
N ALA A 31 7.20 -5.59 -0.57
CA ALA A 31 8.38 -4.91 -1.08
C ALA A 31 8.78 -3.72 -0.21
N LEU A 32 7.81 -2.93 0.29
CA LEU A 32 8.06 -1.82 1.21
C LEU A 32 8.59 -2.29 2.57
N GLU A 33 8.10 -3.41 3.11
CA GLU A 33 8.63 -4.01 4.34
C GLU A 33 10.09 -4.48 4.18
N ASN A 34 10.40 -5.06 3.02
CA ASN A 34 11.77 -5.45 2.69
C ASN A 34 12.68 -4.22 2.59
N PHE A 35 12.20 -3.16 1.95
CA PHE A 35 12.94 -1.91 1.82
C PHE A 35 13.21 -1.24 3.17
N GLU A 36 12.24 -1.21 4.10
CA GLU A 36 12.45 -0.73 5.47
C GLU A 36 13.53 -1.56 6.21
N THR A 37 13.55 -2.87 5.97
CA THR A 37 14.55 -3.77 6.56
C THR A 37 15.94 -3.49 6.00
N GLU A 38 16.06 -3.27 4.70
CA GLU A 38 17.31 -2.90 4.03
C GLU A 38 17.81 -1.53 4.50
N HIS A 39 16.93 -0.53 4.59
CA HIS A 39 17.24 0.79 5.13
C HIS A 39 17.82 0.69 6.55
N ARG A 40 17.18 -0.09 7.43
CA ARG A 40 17.67 -0.31 8.80
C ARG A 40 19.06 -0.94 8.83
N ARG A 41 19.31 -1.94 7.99
CA ARG A 41 20.63 -2.58 7.88
C ARG A 41 21.69 -1.60 7.40
N PHE A 42 21.34 -0.76 6.42
CA PHE A 42 22.22 0.25 5.88
C PHE A 42 22.56 1.34 6.91
N ALA A 43 21.55 1.87 7.61
CA ALA A 43 21.76 2.85 8.69
C ALA A 43 22.64 2.27 9.82
N ALA A 44 22.44 1.01 10.20
CA ALA A 44 23.30 0.33 11.18
C ALA A 44 24.75 0.21 10.70
N ALA A 45 24.97 -0.17 9.43
CA ALA A 45 26.31 -0.25 8.85
C ALA A 45 27.01 1.12 8.82
N GLN A 46 26.28 2.17 8.46
CA GLN A 46 26.78 3.55 8.50
C GLN A 46 27.17 3.98 9.93
N ALA A 47 26.33 3.68 10.92
CA ALA A 47 26.63 4.00 12.32
C ALA A 47 27.90 3.30 12.82
N VAL A 48 28.10 2.03 12.46
CA VAL A 48 29.34 1.28 12.76
C VAL A 48 30.56 1.92 12.11
N ALA A 49 30.40 2.47 10.89
CA ALA A 49 31.45 3.20 10.19
C ALA A 49 31.71 4.62 10.75
N GLY A 50 31.02 5.03 11.82
CA GLY A 50 31.18 6.33 12.46
C GLY A 50 30.35 7.46 11.83
N VAL A 51 29.46 7.15 10.88
CA VAL A 51 28.54 8.14 10.31
C VAL A 51 27.41 8.39 11.30
N ARG A 52 27.14 9.67 11.58
CA ARG A 52 26.05 10.07 12.47
C ARG A 52 24.71 9.95 11.74
N ILE A 53 23.84 9.09 12.23
CA ILE A 53 22.47 8.97 11.72
C ILE A 53 21.61 10.12 12.22
N SER A 54 20.87 10.76 11.32
CA SER A 54 19.92 11.82 11.64
C SER A 54 18.57 11.21 12.04
N GLY A 55 18.20 11.34 13.31
CA GLY A 55 16.89 10.85 13.78
C GLY A 55 15.71 11.52 13.09
N ALA A 56 15.85 12.78 12.66
CA ALA A 56 14.81 13.47 11.90
C ALA A 56 14.61 12.87 10.50
N GLU A 57 15.69 12.46 9.83
CA GLU A 57 15.62 11.80 8.52
C GLU A 57 15.00 10.41 8.64
N GLU A 58 15.36 9.65 9.68
CA GLU A 58 14.75 8.34 9.96
C GLU A 58 13.24 8.46 10.19
N ILE A 59 12.79 9.46 10.97
CA ILE A 59 11.36 9.69 11.20
C ILE A 59 10.65 10.00 9.87
N VAL A 60 11.20 10.91 9.06
CA VAL A 60 10.61 11.27 7.76
C VAL A 60 10.54 10.05 6.83
N PHE A 61 11.58 9.21 6.82
CA PHE A 61 11.60 7.97 6.04
C PHE A 61 10.45 7.05 6.44
N TYR A 62 10.34 6.69 7.72
CA TYR A 62 9.32 5.74 8.18
C TYR A 62 7.90 6.30 8.04
N ASP A 63 7.70 7.59 8.31
CA ASP A 63 6.41 8.26 8.11
C ASP A 63 5.99 8.25 6.63
N THR A 64 6.96 8.45 5.73
CA THR A 64 6.70 8.41 4.28
C THR A 64 6.30 7.02 3.83
N ILE A 65 7.02 5.98 4.27
CA ILE A 65 6.67 4.60 3.94
C ILE A 65 5.29 4.23 4.50
N ALA A 66 4.97 4.62 5.74
CA ALA A 66 3.66 4.40 6.33
C ALA A 66 2.54 5.04 5.50
N LYS A 67 2.72 6.29 5.05
CA LYS A 67 1.75 6.98 4.17
C LYS A 67 1.58 6.27 2.83
N ILE A 68 2.67 5.83 2.20
CA ILE A 68 2.60 5.08 0.93
C ILE A 68 1.81 3.78 1.11
N LYS A 69 2.06 3.04 2.20
CA LYS A 69 1.32 1.80 2.49
C LYS A 69 -0.18 2.06 2.65
N GLU A 70 -0.57 3.15 3.31
CA GLU A 70 -1.97 3.55 3.43
C GLU A 70 -2.58 3.94 2.08
N GLU A 71 -1.89 4.75 1.29
CA GLU A 71 -2.39 5.18 -0.03
C GLU A 71 -2.58 4.00 -0.99
N LEU A 72 -1.71 2.98 -0.95
CA LEU A 72 -1.90 1.74 -1.73
C LEU A 72 -3.20 1.02 -1.36
N VAL A 73 -3.49 0.87 -0.07
CA VAL A 73 -4.72 0.21 0.39
C VAL A 73 -5.95 1.07 0.12
N ASN A 74 -5.86 2.39 0.29
CA ASN A 74 -6.95 3.31 -0.04
C ASN A 74 -7.25 3.32 -1.54
N THR A 75 -6.22 3.22 -2.38
CA THR A 75 -6.37 3.10 -3.83
C THR A 75 -7.09 1.80 -4.18
N LEU A 76 -6.67 0.66 -3.62
CA LEU A 76 -7.38 -0.61 -3.80
C LEU A 76 -8.84 -0.51 -3.36
N HIS A 77 -9.10 0.12 -2.21
CA HIS A 77 -10.45 0.31 -1.70
C HIS A 77 -11.33 1.06 -2.69
N LYS A 78 -10.87 2.20 -3.22
CA LYS A 78 -11.59 2.97 -4.24
C LYS A 78 -11.83 2.17 -5.52
N THR A 79 -10.87 1.36 -5.94
CA THR A 79 -11.03 0.46 -7.09
C THR A 79 -12.11 -0.60 -6.82
N VAL A 80 -12.11 -1.20 -5.62
CA VAL A 80 -13.15 -2.16 -5.22
C VAL A 80 -14.54 -1.50 -5.18
N GLU A 81 -14.64 -0.29 -4.64
CA GLU A 81 -15.91 0.45 -4.64
C GLU A 81 -16.45 0.67 -6.06
N ASP A 82 -15.58 1.10 -6.99
CA ASP A 82 -15.98 1.28 -8.40
C ASP A 82 -16.43 -0.06 -9.04
N TYR A 83 -15.81 -1.18 -8.67
CA TYR A 83 -16.23 -2.52 -9.13
C TYR A 83 -17.58 -2.94 -8.57
N VAL A 84 -17.79 -2.76 -7.27
CA VAL A 84 -19.03 -3.15 -6.59
C VAL A 84 -20.23 -2.35 -7.11
N HIS A 85 -20.02 -1.08 -7.47
CA HIS A 85 -21.07 -0.21 -8.00
C HIS A 85 -21.14 -0.20 -9.54
N LYS A 86 -20.51 -1.17 -10.21
CA LYS A 86 -20.58 -1.29 -11.67
C LYS A 86 -22.05 -1.43 -12.12
N GLY A 87 -22.52 -0.47 -12.92
CA GLY A 87 -23.91 -0.42 -13.42
C GLY A 87 -24.87 0.40 -12.57
N ASP A 88 -24.45 0.92 -11.41
CA ASP A 88 -25.22 1.90 -10.66
C ASP A 88 -25.14 3.27 -11.36
N LYS A 89 -26.31 3.78 -11.77
CA LYS A 89 -26.43 5.07 -12.48
C LYS A 89 -26.22 6.28 -11.58
N ASN A 90 -26.30 6.11 -10.26
CA ASN A 90 -26.12 7.18 -9.27
C ASN A 90 -24.73 7.16 -8.63
N TRP A 91 -23.88 6.18 -8.98
CA TRP A 91 -22.52 6.10 -8.46
C TRP A 91 -21.61 7.15 -9.11
N ASN A 92 -20.84 7.85 -8.27
CA ASN A 92 -19.80 8.77 -8.72
C ASN A 92 -18.44 8.04 -8.67
N LYS A 93 -17.94 7.64 -9.84
CA LYS A 93 -16.69 6.85 -9.97
C LYS A 93 -15.52 7.55 -9.25
N ASN A 94 -14.77 6.78 -8.46
CA ASN A 94 -13.50 7.21 -7.88
C ASN A 94 -12.45 7.44 -8.99
N PHE A 95 -12.41 6.56 -9.99
CA PHE A 95 -11.50 6.64 -11.14
C PHE A 95 -12.27 6.79 -12.46
N LYS A 96 -11.96 7.86 -13.23
CA LYS A 96 -12.67 8.18 -14.48
C LYS A 96 -12.40 7.17 -15.60
N ASP A 97 -11.23 6.54 -15.56
CA ASP A 97 -10.72 5.52 -16.47
C ASP A 97 -11.01 4.08 -16.00
N GLY A 98 -11.64 3.93 -14.83
CA GLY A 98 -11.87 2.64 -14.19
C GLY A 98 -13.18 1.98 -14.56
N ILE A 99 -13.06 0.79 -15.16
CA ILE A 99 -14.07 -0.27 -15.31
C ILE A 99 -15.12 0.01 -16.41
N ASP A 100 -14.84 -0.58 -17.59
CA ASP A 100 -15.81 -0.98 -18.61
C ASP A 100 -16.31 -2.40 -18.34
#